data_AF-A0A847FP27-F1
#
_entry.id   AF-A0A847FP27-F1
#
_cell.length_a   1.000
_cell.length_b   1.000
_cell.length_c   1.000
_cell.angle_alpha   90.00
_cell.angle_beta   90.00
_cell.angle_gamma   90.00
#
_symmetry.space_group_name_H-M   'P 1'
#
loop_
_entity.id
_entity.type
_entity.pdbx_description
1 polymer ?
#
loop_
_entity_poly.entity_id
_entity_poly.type
_entity_poly.pdbx_seq_one_letter_code
_entity_poly.pdbx_strand_id
1 'polypeptide(L)'
;MSGDPDSHAGARQLVRRCLGLEPGQQFVILADETTVEAAMAIAAAAESLLVPHTTILVPAAVQRRIPLQSDLSLLAQGAVREARAILVCVNGAPDCQPFREWFLETNWTARTRIGHMPGANLDALKLAEVDCDRLVSDCHDLEVALARGQTLELITRTPAGVTHRLEADIGSWQRLPVASDGIITDGAWGNVPSGETYIAPLEGTATGSVVVDGSIPGLVIGPGQEIVLHFQYGRLSRMEPEDGPVARHLAETQIRHAKAVGDLDWGNLAEIGVGLNPAVEGLTGNMLLDEKAAGTAHVALGSSFFLGGTVQASIHCDLVTRGTGLLVDGRTVVEGGRLAYSEGDWHEHYKNVPVASSSWFSARQVARSGIQAVAAPDGRLQRLLRSQPGRVSACFVGEQKTALLARDLYDWLPPTGEWVAIDRLASRAGMSAGVARRVLHIMADYDLVMAR
;
A
#
# COMPACT_ATOMS: atom_id res chain seq x y z
N MET A 1 -2.64 -35.78 7.65
CA MET A 1 -1.77 -35.40 6.53
C MET A 1 -0.74 -34.43 7.08
N SER A 2 0.52 -34.84 7.19
CA SER A 2 1.60 -33.96 7.63
C SER A 2 1.93 -33.01 6.48
N GLY A 3 1.31 -31.83 6.46
CA GLY A 3 1.64 -30.76 5.52
C GLY A 3 3.04 -30.21 5.76
N ASP A 4 3.56 -29.51 4.76
CA ASP A 4 4.82 -28.76 4.84
C ASP A 4 4.78 -27.76 6.02
N PRO A 5 5.69 -27.87 7.01
CA PRO A 5 5.71 -27.02 8.21
C PRO A 5 5.65 -25.52 7.91
N ASP A 6 6.34 -25.07 6.87
CA ASP A 6 6.46 -23.65 6.52
C ASP A 6 5.13 -23.11 5.97
N SER A 7 4.43 -23.92 5.16
CA SER A 7 3.10 -23.55 4.64
C SER A 7 2.07 -23.47 5.77
N HIS A 8 2.22 -24.32 6.79
CA HIS A 8 1.36 -24.30 7.97
C HIS A 8 1.61 -23.06 8.85
N ALA A 9 2.87 -22.65 9.02
CA ALA A 9 3.21 -21.47 9.79
C ALA A 9 2.72 -20.18 9.11
N GLY A 10 2.92 -20.05 7.79
CA GLY A 10 2.35 -18.95 7.00
C GLY A 10 0.82 -18.90 7.04
N ALA A 11 0.14 -20.04 6.94
CA ALA A 11 -1.32 -20.12 7.10
C ALA A 11 -1.78 -19.68 8.50
N ARG A 12 -1.06 -20.06 9.57
CA ARG A 12 -1.36 -19.60 10.94
C ARG A 12 -1.14 -18.09 11.10
N GLN A 13 -0.08 -17.55 10.49
CA GLN A 13 0.19 -16.12 10.50
C GLN A 13 -0.88 -15.33 9.76
N LEU A 14 -1.35 -15.81 8.60
CA LEU A 14 -2.48 -15.24 7.87
C LEU A 14 -3.72 -15.12 8.76
N VAL A 15 -4.13 -16.21 9.41
CA VAL A 15 -5.35 -16.23 10.24
C VAL A 15 -5.20 -15.30 11.45
N ARG A 16 -4.07 -15.39 12.16
CA ARG A 16 -3.90 -14.70 13.45
C ARG A 16 -3.43 -13.26 13.33
N ARG A 17 -2.47 -12.98 12.43
CA ARG A 17 -1.84 -11.66 12.31
C ARG A 17 -2.50 -10.85 11.20
N CYS A 18 -2.68 -11.43 10.02
CA CYS A 18 -3.23 -10.68 8.89
C CYS A 18 -4.72 -10.39 9.05
N LEU A 19 -5.51 -11.43 9.33
CA LEU A 19 -6.96 -11.29 9.56
C LEU A 19 -7.29 -10.95 11.02
N GLY A 20 -6.32 -11.05 11.93
CA GLY A 20 -6.51 -10.69 13.35
C GLY A 20 -7.61 -11.50 14.04
N LEU A 21 -7.83 -12.77 13.64
CA LEU A 21 -8.91 -13.60 14.17
C LEU A 21 -8.57 -14.14 15.56
N GLU A 22 -9.55 -14.05 16.46
CA GLU A 22 -9.50 -14.61 17.80
C GLU A 22 -10.32 -15.91 17.92
N PRO A 23 -10.05 -16.78 18.91
CA PRO A 23 -10.84 -17.98 19.14
C PRO A 23 -12.35 -17.71 19.21
N GLY A 24 -13.14 -18.52 18.51
CA GLY A 24 -14.59 -18.39 18.44
C GLY A 24 -15.14 -17.40 17.41
N GLN A 25 -14.30 -16.56 16.78
CA GLN A 25 -14.73 -15.66 15.70
C GLN A 25 -14.93 -16.43 14.39
N GLN A 26 -16.01 -16.12 13.65
CA GLN A 26 -16.34 -16.82 12.41
C GLN A 26 -15.41 -16.42 11.25
N PHE A 27 -14.83 -17.42 10.59
CA PHE A 27 -13.98 -17.25 9.42
C PHE A 27 -14.59 -17.92 8.19
N VAL A 28 -14.64 -17.24 7.05
CA VAL A 28 -15.08 -17.84 5.79
C VAL A 28 -13.92 -17.91 4.80
N ILE A 29 -13.72 -19.07 4.19
CA ILE A 29 -12.73 -19.28 3.13
C ILE A 29 -13.49 -19.55 1.84
N LEU A 30 -13.37 -18.67 0.86
CA LEU A 30 -13.85 -18.92 -0.50
C LEU A 30 -12.72 -19.56 -1.29
N ALA A 31 -12.98 -20.73 -1.85
CA ALA A 31 -12.01 -21.50 -2.63
C ALA A 31 -12.63 -22.04 -3.91
N ASP A 32 -11.81 -22.57 -4.80
CA ASP A 32 -12.24 -23.29 -5.98
C ASP A 32 -11.34 -24.48 -6.28
N GLU A 33 -11.62 -25.19 -7.37
CA GLU A 33 -10.86 -26.38 -7.77
C GLU A 33 -9.35 -26.16 -7.94
N THR A 34 -8.89 -24.91 -8.12
CA THR A 34 -7.47 -24.58 -8.32
C THR A 34 -6.73 -24.22 -7.03
N THR A 35 -7.47 -23.96 -5.95
CA THR A 35 -6.97 -23.36 -4.69
C THR A 35 -7.29 -24.22 -3.46
N VAL A 36 -7.97 -25.37 -3.64
CA VAL A 36 -8.40 -26.28 -2.54
C VAL A 36 -7.26 -26.62 -1.59
N GLU A 37 -6.06 -26.91 -2.11
CA GLU A 37 -4.93 -27.32 -1.27
C GLU A 37 -4.52 -26.22 -0.28
N ALA A 38 -4.39 -24.98 -0.76
CA ALA A 38 -4.12 -23.82 0.09
C ALA A 38 -5.29 -23.57 1.06
N ALA A 39 -6.53 -23.63 0.58
CA ALA A 39 -7.71 -23.45 1.42
C ALA A 39 -7.78 -24.47 2.56
N MET A 40 -7.41 -25.73 2.32
CA MET A 40 -7.35 -26.77 3.34
C MET A 40 -6.21 -26.57 4.34
N ALA A 41 -5.06 -26.08 3.91
CA ALA A 41 -3.98 -25.71 4.83
C ALA A 41 -4.40 -24.55 5.75
N ILE A 42 -5.10 -23.55 5.21
CA ILE A 42 -5.65 -22.41 5.97
C ILE A 42 -6.76 -22.84 6.92
N ALA A 43 -7.65 -23.71 6.48
CA ALA A 43 -8.69 -24.33 7.32
C ALA A 43 -8.07 -25.06 8.53
N ALA A 44 -7.08 -25.92 8.29
CA ALA A 44 -6.36 -26.61 9.36
C ALA A 44 -5.64 -25.65 10.32
N ALA A 45 -5.09 -24.54 9.80
CA ALA A 45 -4.51 -23.49 10.63
C ALA A 45 -5.57 -22.81 11.52
N ALA A 46 -6.75 -22.49 10.98
CA ALA A 46 -7.86 -21.92 11.74
C ALA A 46 -8.34 -22.87 12.85
N GLU A 47 -8.50 -24.16 12.55
CA GLU A 47 -8.83 -25.20 13.53
C GLU A 47 -7.80 -25.25 14.68
N SER A 48 -6.50 -25.22 14.35
CA SER A 48 -5.41 -25.23 15.34
C SER A 48 -5.42 -23.99 16.26
N LEU A 49 -6.03 -22.90 15.80
CA LEU A 49 -6.17 -21.63 16.53
C LEU A 49 -7.53 -21.50 17.22
N LEU A 50 -8.37 -22.55 17.21
CA LEU A 50 -9.73 -22.54 17.75
C LEU A 50 -10.63 -21.48 17.11
N VAL A 51 -10.39 -21.18 15.83
CA VAL A 51 -11.18 -20.26 15.01
C VAL A 51 -12.19 -21.09 14.20
N PRO A 52 -13.50 -21.01 14.49
CA PRO A 52 -14.52 -21.63 13.67
C PRO A 52 -14.44 -21.13 12.24
N HIS A 53 -14.56 -22.04 11.28
CA HIS A 53 -14.41 -21.71 9.88
C HIS A 53 -15.43 -22.42 9.00
N THR A 54 -15.80 -21.79 7.88
CA THR A 54 -16.62 -22.38 6.83
C THR A 54 -15.90 -22.21 5.49
N THR A 55 -15.58 -23.33 4.83
CA THR A 55 -15.01 -23.31 3.48
C THR A 55 -16.12 -23.45 2.46
N ILE A 56 -16.21 -22.50 1.52
CA ILE A 56 -17.21 -22.46 0.45
C ILE A 56 -16.48 -22.63 -0.88
N LEU A 57 -16.82 -23.69 -1.61
CA LEU A 57 -16.33 -23.88 -2.97
C LEU A 57 -17.18 -23.07 -3.95
N VAL A 58 -16.54 -22.16 -4.67
CA VAL A 58 -17.10 -21.34 -5.74
C VAL A 58 -16.38 -21.71 -7.04
N PRO A 59 -16.85 -22.71 -7.80
CA PRO A 59 -16.13 -23.19 -8.97
C PRO A 59 -15.80 -22.08 -9.98
N ALA A 60 -14.70 -22.17 -10.72
CA ALA A 60 -14.29 -21.11 -11.65
C ALA A 60 -15.37 -20.80 -12.71
N ALA A 61 -16.13 -21.81 -13.14
CA ALA A 61 -17.27 -21.63 -14.05
C ALA A 61 -18.42 -20.79 -13.43
N VAL A 62 -18.54 -20.74 -12.11
CA VAL A 62 -19.47 -19.82 -11.41
C VAL A 62 -18.89 -18.42 -11.35
N GLN A 63 -17.60 -18.29 -10.99
CA GLN A 63 -16.92 -17.00 -10.91
C GLN A 63 -17.01 -16.23 -12.24
N ARG A 64 -16.75 -16.89 -13.38
CA ARG A 64 -16.86 -16.30 -14.73
C ARG A 64 -18.25 -15.76 -15.08
N ARG A 65 -19.30 -16.17 -14.35
CA ARG A 65 -20.69 -15.70 -14.55
C ARG A 65 -21.04 -14.54 -13.63
N ILE A 66 -20.18 -14.18 -12.68
CA ILE A 66 -20.35 -13.03 -11.78
C ILE A 66 -19.52 -11.87 -12.37
N PRO A 67 -20.04 -10.64 -12.40
CA PRO A 67 -21.29 -10.16 -11.76
C PRO A 67 -22.58 -10.36 -12.57
N LEU A 68 -22.53 -10.94 -13.78
CA LEU A 68 -23.69 -11.04 -14.69
C LEU A 68 -24.91 -11.75 -14.10
N GLN A 69 -24.72 -12.71 -13.19
CA GLN A 69 -25.82 -13.48 -12.56
C GLN A 69 -26.12 -13.08 -11.11
N SER A 70 -25.51 -12.00 -10.61
CA SER A 70 -25.68 -11.40 -9.27
C SER A 70 -26.07 -12.38 -8.16
N ASP A 71 -25.06 -12.74 -7.37
CA ASP A 71 -25.12 -13.31 -6.02
C ASP A 71 -24.59 -14.75 -5.87
N LEU A 72 -23.93 -14.96 -4.73
CA LEU A 72 -23.67 -16.28 -4.19
C LEU A 72 -25.00 -16.92 -3.73
N SER A 73 -24.98 -18.24 -3.47
CA SER A 73 -26.13 -18.92 -2.86
C SER A 73 -26.54 -18.26 -1.54
N LEU A 74 -27.83 -18.32 -1.17
CA LEU A 74 -28.32 -17.72 0.08
C LEU A 74 -27.55 -18.22 1.32
N LEU A 75 -27.14 -19.49 1.31
CA LEU A 75 -26.34 -20.06 2.39
C LEU A 75 -24.93 -19.43 2.45
N ALA A 76 -24.29 -19.23 1.30
CA ALA A 76 -23.00 -18.55 1.23
C ALA A 76 -23.13 -17.07 1.65
N GLN A 77 -24.18 -16.37 1.22
CA GLN A 77 -24.44 -15.00 1.68
C GLN A 77 -24.62 -14.91 3.20
N GLY A 78 -25.35 -15.86 3.80
CA GLY A 78 -25.53 -15.93 5.25
C GLY A 78 -24.20 -16.09 5.98
N ALA A 79 -23.39 -17.08 5.57
CA ALA A 79 -22.08 -17.33 6.17
C ALA A 79 -21.15 -16.11 6.05
N VAL A 80 -21.10 -15.48 4.87
CA VAL A 80 -20.26 -14.31 4.60
C VAL A 80 -20.69 -13.09 5.44
N ARG A 81 -22.00 -12.88 5.66
CA ARG A 81 -22.52 -11.79 6.50
C ARG A 81 -22.21 -11.94 7.99
N GLU A 82 -22.14 -13.17 8.50
CA GLU A 82 -21.80 -13.45 9.90
C GLU A 82 -20.28 -13.52 10.15
N ALA A 83 -19.49 -13.59 9.09
CA ALA A 83 -18.04 -13.74 9.16
C ALA A 83 -17.36 -12.49 9.74
N ARG A 84 -16.46 -12.71 10.70
CA ARG A 84 -15.53 -11.69 11.18
C ARG A 84 -14.46 -11.39 10.14
N ALA A 85 -14.02 -12.42 9.43
CA ALA A 85 -13.12 -12.30 8.31
C ALA A 85 -13.50 -13.25 7.17
N ILE A 86 -13.18 -12.85 5.95
CA ILE A 86 -13.34 -13.65 4.74
C ILE A 86 -11.99 -13.72 4.05
N LEU A 87 -11.61 -14.89 3.56
CA LEU A 87 -10.47 -15.04 2.66
C LEU A 87 -11.00 -15.42 1.27
N VAL A 88 -10.73 -14.56 0.30
CA VAL A 88 -11.01 -14.79 -1.13
C VAL A 88 -9.78 -15.46 -1.74
N CYS A 89 -9.78 -16.79 -1.70
CA CYS A 89 -8.69 -17.67 -2.11
C CYS A 89 -9.12 -18.45 -3.35
N VAL A 90 -9.38 -17.76 -4.46
CA VAL A 90 -9.93 -18.35 -5.71
C VAL A 90 -8.98 -18.12 -6.89
N ASN A 91 -9.27 -18.71 -8.04
CA ASN A 91 -8.47 -18.68 -9.26
C ASN A 91 -8.02 -17.26 -9.62
N GLY A 92 -6.73 -17.12 -9.89
CA GLY A 92 -6.10 -15.84 -10.23
C GLY A 92 -6.20 -15.44 -11.70
N ALA A 93 -6.79 -16.27 -12.56
CA ALA A 93 -6.90 -15.98 -13.99
C ALA A 93 -7.66 -14.66 -14.25
N PRO A 94 -7.30 -13.92 -15.33
CA PRO A 94 -7.94 -12.64 -15.65
C PRO A 94 -9.45 -12.74 -15.86
N ASP A 95 -9.95 -13.85 -16.40
CA ASP A 95 -11.38 -14.09 -16.62
C ASP A 95 -12.19 -14.30 -15.32
N CYS A 96 -11.51 -14.50 -14.19
CA CYS A 96 -12.12 -14.59 -12.85
C CYS A 96 -11.98 -13.28 -12.06
N GLN A 97 -11.26 -12.28 -12.59
CA GLN A 97 -11.08 -10.97 -11.95
C GLN A 97 -12.39 -10.25 -11.62
N PRO A 98 -13.41 -10.22 -12.50
CA PRO A 98 -14.67 -9.54 -12.20
C PRO A 98 -15.38 -10.09 -10.96
N PHE A 99 -15.24 -11.40 -10.67
CA PHE A 99 -15.78 -11.99 -9.45
C PHE A 99 -15.06 -11.47 -8.20
N ARG A 100 -13.73 -11.41 -8.24
CA ARG A 100 -12.92 -10.96 -7.11
C ARG A 100 -13.17 -9.49 -6.83
N GLU A 101 -13.15 -8.64 -7.86
CA GLU A 101 -13.48 -7.22 -7.76
C GLU A 101 -14.88 -7.01 -7.18
N TRP A 102 -15.90 -7.65 -7.77
CA TRP A 102 -17.27 -7.61 -7.25
C TRP A 102 -17.34 -7.99 -5.77
N PHE A 103 -16.60 -9.03 -5.36
CA PHE A 103 -16.63 -9.49 -3.98
C PHE A 103 -15.95 -8.51 -3.02
N LEU A 104 -14.81 -7.93 -3.42
CA LEU A 104 -14.04 -6.96 -2.62
C LEU A 104 -14.77 -5.61 -2.50
N GLU A 105 -15.51 -5.22 -3.53
CA GLU A 105 -16.33 -4.01 -3.55
C GLU A 105 -17.69 -4.19 -2.85
N THR A 106 -18.09 -5.44 -2.57
CA THR A 106 -19.32 -5.72 -1.82
C THR A 106 -19.10 -5.39 -0.34
N ASN A 107 -19.84 -4.38 0.14
CA ASN A 107 -19.87 -4.02 1.55
C ASN A 107 -20.63 -5.08 2.38
N TRP A 108 -19.94 -6.14 2.80
CA TRP A 108 -20.53 -7.21 3.61
C TRP A 108 -20.95 -6.70 5.00
N THR A 109 -20.02 -6.15 5.78
CA THR A 109 -20.29 -5.35 6.98
C THR A 109 -19.11 -4.39 7.24
N ALA A 110 -19.33 -3.32 8.03
CA ALA A 110 -18.26 -2.41 8.46
C ALA A 110 -17.22 -3.05 9.41
N ARG A 111 -17.44 -4.29 9.85
CA ARG A 111 -16.54 -5.04 10.73
C ARG A 111 -15.88 -6.23 10.05
N THR A 112 -16.20 -6.51 8.80
CA THR A 112 -15.63 -7.67 8.10
C THR A 112 -14.25 -7.30 7.57
N ARG A 113 -13.26 -8.17 7.77
CA ARG A 113 -11.90 -8.07 7.21
C ARG A 113 -11.79 -9.02 6.03
N ILE A 114 -11.29 -8.59 4.88
CA ILE A 114 -11.23 -9.44 3.69
C ILE A 114 -9.77 -9.63 3.24
N GLY A 115 -9.27 -10.86 3.35
CA GLY A 115 -8.01 -11.25 2.71
C GLY A 115 -8.27 -11.60 1.24
N HIS A 116 -7.40 -11.14 0.35
CA HIS A 116 -7.43 -11.46 -1.07
C HIS A 116 -6.16 -12.20 -1.47
N MET A 117 -6.30 -13.40 -2.03
CA MET A 117 -5.18 -14.28 -2.37
C MET A 117 -5.47 -15.01 -3.69
N PRO A 118 -5.43 -14.30 -4.83
CA PRO A 118 -5.77 -14.87 -6.13
C PRO A 118 -4.75 -15.94 -6.55
N GLY A 119 -5.22 -17.12 -6.93
CA GLY A 119 -4.39 -18.25 -7.37
C GLY A 119 -3.56 -18.87 -6.24
N ALA A 120 -4.02 -18.77 -4.99
CA ALA A 120 -3.33 -19.29 -3.82
C ALA A 120 -2.86 -20.74 -3.98
N ASN A 121 -1.62 -20.99 -3.60
CA ASN A 121 -1.04 -22.32 -3.47
C ASN A 121 -0.21 -22.39 -2.18
N LEU A 122 0.36 -23.55 -1.87
CA LEU A 122 1.15 -23.73 -0.65
C LEU A 122 2.40 -22.83 -0.63
N ASP A 123 3.04 -22.59 -1.78
CA ASP A 123 4.21 -21.71 -1.83
C ASP A 123 3.84 -20.26 -1.50
N ALA A 124 2.72 -19.76 -2.00
CA ALA A 124 2.21 -18.43 -1.64
C ALA A 124 1.88 -18.31 -0.14
N LEU A 125 1.50 -19.40 0.54
CA LEU A 125 1.30 -19.39 1.99
C LEU A 125 2.61 -19.25 2.75
N LYS A 126 3.69 -19.90 2.31
CA LYS A 126 5.03 -19.74 2.93
C LYS A 126 5.47 -18.29 2.94
N LEU A 127 5.15 -17.56 1.87
CA LEU A 127 5.48 -16.13 1.71
C LEU A 127 4.73 -15.21 2.68
N ALA A 128 3.69 -15.71 3.37
CA ALA A 128 3.01 -14.99 4.44
C ALA A 128 3.74 -15.12 5.79
N GLU A 129 4.68 -16.07 5.93
CA GLU A 129 5.47 -16.22 7.15
C GLU A 129 6.64 -15.23 7.16
N VAL A 130 6.49 -14.15 7.94
CA VAL A 130 7.48 -13.06 8.03
C VAL A 130 7.54 -12.50 9.44
N ASP A 131 8.58 -11.72 9.76
CA ASP A 131 8.53 -10.83 10.92
C ASP A 131 7.51 -9.71 10.65
N CYS A 132 6.26 -9.93 11.06
CA CYS A 132 5.17 -8.96 10.85
C CYS A 132 5.47 -7.58 11.42
N ASP A 133 6.07 -7.52 12.62
CA ASP A 133 6.28 -6.25 13.30
C ASP A 133 7.33 -5.42 12.55
N ARG A 134 8.37 -6.09 12.04
CA ARG A 134 9.35 -5.45 11.16
C ARG A 134 8.76 -5.05 9.82
N LEU A 135 8.00 -5.93 9.16
CA LEU A 135 7.41 -5.62 7.85
C LEU A 135 6.46 -4.42 7.94
N VAL A 136 5.65 -4.36 9.00
CA VAL A 136 4.81 -3.20 9.29
C VAL A 136 5.67 -1.96 9.48
N SER A 137 6.72 -2.01 10.31
CA SER A 137 7.61 -0.86 10.48
C SER A 137 8.21 -0.37 9.16
N ASP A 138 8.78 -1.28 8.35
CA ASP A 138 9.45 -0.96 7.10
C ASP A 138 8.45 -0.34 6.07
N CYS A 139 7.23 -0.89 5.98
CA CYS A 139 6.17 -0.34 5.14
C CYS A 139 5.76 1.08 5.56
N HIS A 140 5.61 1.30 6.87
CA HIS A 140 5.16 2.59 7.41
C HIS A 140 6.26 3.66 7.32
N ASP A 141 7.53 3.33 7.50
CA ASP A 141 8.64 4.26 7.29
C ASP A 141 8.64 4.82 5.85
N LEU A 142 8.47 3.94 4.86
CA LEU A 142 8.31 4.35 3.47
C LEU A 142 7.02 5.15 3.23
N GLU A 143 5.91 4.76 3.88
CA GLU A 143 4.63 5.47 3.80
C GLU A 143 4.76 6.92 4.28
N VAL A 144 5.48 7.15 5.38
CA VAL A 144 5.74 8.50 5.88
C VAL A 144 6.56 9.31 4.88
N ALA A 145 7.64 8.75 4.35
CA ALA A 145 8.48 9.46 3.37
C ALA A 145 7.66 9.90 2.14
N LEU A 146 6.87 8.98 1.58
CA LEU A 146 6.03 9.26 0.41
C LEU A 146 4.88 10.23 0.72
N ALA A 147 4.20 10.09 1.86
CA ALA A 147 3.10 10.97 2.23
C ALA A 147 3.55 12.42 2.48
N ARG A 148 4.80 12.60 2.93
CA ARG A 148 5.37 13.92 3.20
C ARG A 148 6.02 14.55 1.97
N GLY A 149 6.61 13.75 1.10
CA GLY A 149 7.37 14.20 -0.05
C GLY A 149 6.56 14.94 -1.10
N GLN A 150 7.14 15.94 -1.76
CA GLN A 150 6.53 16.59 -2.92
C GLN A 150 6.86 15.89 -4.22
N THR A 151 8.08 15.36 -4.33
CA THR A 151 8.66 14.76 -5.53
C THR A 151 9.32 13.43 -5.19
N LEU A 152 9.27 12.48 -6.13
CA LEU A 152 10.05 11.25 -6.05
C LEU A 152 10.93 11.08 -7.29
N GLU A 153 12.07 10.41 -7.10
CA GLU A 153 12.95 9.96 -8.16
C GLU A 153 13.29 8.48 -7.99
N LEU A 154 12.86 7.66 -8.94
CA LEU A 154 13.22 6.25 -9.03
C LEU A 154 14.48 6.10 -9.89
N ILE A 155 15.53 5.51 -9.32
CA ILE A 155 16.84 5.32 -9.94
C ILE A 155 17.03 3.84 -10.22
N THR A 156 17.21 3.49 -11.49
CA THR A 156 17.45 2.11 -11.95
C THR A 156 18.70 2.05 -12.81
N ARG A 157 19.26 0.84 -12.98
CA ARG A 157 20.48 0.64 -13.76
C ARG A 157 20.32 -0.55 -14.69
N THR A 158 20.84 -0.44 -15.91
CA THR A 158 21.00 -1.61 -16.78
C THR A 158 22.13 -2.49 -16.25
N PRO A 159 22.20 -3.77 -16.67
CA PRO A 159 23.35 -4.64 -16.36
C PRO A 159 24.71 -4.06 -16.80
N ALA A 160 24.71 -3.21 -17.82
CA ALA A 160 25.91 -2.49 -18.29
C ALA A 160 26.28 -1.27 -17.43
N GLY A 161 25.51 -0.95 -16.38
CA GLY A 161 25.76 0.16 -15.46
C GLY A 161 25.18 1.51 -15.90
N VAL A 162 24.42 1.55 -17.00
CA VAL A 162 23.76 2.79 -17.46
C VAL A 162 22.66 3.17 -16.48
N THR A 163 22.65 4.42 -16.03
CA THR A 163 21.69 4.91 -15.03
C THR A 163 20.46 5.50 -15.70
N HIS A 164 19.28 5.10 -15.26
CA HIS A 164 17.99 5.65 -15.66
C HIS A 164 17.31 6.27 -14.44
N ARG A 165 16.66 7.41 -14.66
CA ARG A 165 15.99 8.22 -13.64
C ARG A 165 14.57 8.50 -14.10
N LEU A 166 13.59 8.15 -13.28
CA LEU A 166 12.18 8.46 -13.48
C LEU A 166 11.75 9.39 -12.35
N GLU A 167 11.43 10.63 -12.69
CA GLU A 167 10.99 11.67 -11.76
C GLU A 167 9.47 11.84 -11.88
N ALA A 168 8.78 12.04 -10.76
CA ALA A 168 7.37 12.42 -10.74
C ALA A 168 7.00 13.22 -9.49
N ASP A 169 5.98 14.06 -9.59
CA ASP A 169 5.41 14.71 -8.42
C ASP A 169 4.49 13.74 -7.70
N ILE A 170 4.54 13.74 -6.37
CA ILE A 170 3.70 12.92 -5.50
C ILE A 170 2.85 13.75 -4.53
N GLY A 171 2.89 15.10 -4.63
CA GLY A 171 1.87 15.99 -4.07
C GLY A 171 1.76 16.04 -2.54
N SER A 172 2.66 15.37 -1.81
CA SER A 172 2.65 15.29 -0.36
C SER A 172 1.29 14.83 0.16
N TRP A 173 0.78 15.47 1.20
CA TRP A 173 -0.48 15.15 1.85
C TRP A 173 -1.73 15.12 0.96
N GLN A 174 -1.65 15.64 -0.27
CA GLN A 174 -2.74 15.61 -1.26
C GLN A 174 -2.88 14.25 -1.94
N ARG A 175 -1.81 13.47 -2.03
CA ARG A 175 -1.80 12.12 -2.60
C ARG A 175 -1.15 11.19 -1.58
N LEU A 176 -2.00 10.41 -0.93
CA LEU A 176 -1.55 9.53 0.14
C LEU A 176 -1.09 8.19 -0.44
N PRO A 177 0.07 7.67 -0.01
CA PRO A 177 0.51 6.31 -0.33
C PRO A 177 -0.37 5.27 0.37
N VAL A 178 -0.15 4.00 0.02
CA VAL A 178 -0.74 2.84 0.68
C VAL A 178 0.37 1.93 1.17
N ALA A 179 0.42 1.68 2.48
CA ALA A 179 1.17 0.59 3.07
C ALA A 179 0.36 -0.72 3.00
N SER A 180 0.87 -1.69 2.24
CA SER A 180 0.35 -3.06 2.20
C SER A 180 1.17 -3.91 3.16
N ASP A 181 0.98 -3.68 4.46
CA ASP A 181 1.83 -4.16 5.55
C ASP A 181 1.46 -5.55 6.09
N GLY A 182 0.37 -6.12 5.59
CA GLY A 182 -0.14 -7.42 6.02
C GLY A 182 -1.12 -7.40 7.17
N ILE A 183 -1.54 -6.24 7.66
CA ILE A 183 -2.59 -6.14 8.68
C ILE A 183 -3.89 -5.62 8.05
N ILE A 184 -4.94 -6.44 8.09
CA ILE A 184 -6.24 -6.10 7.50
C ILE A 184 -7.18 -5.60 8.59
N THR A 185 -7.51 -4.31 8.54
CA THR A 185 -8.40 -3.65 9.50
C THR A 185 -9.88 -3.86 9.20
N ASP A 186 -10.72 -3.56 10.19
CA ASP A 186 -12.19 -3.69 10.07
C ASP A 186 -12.75 -2.88 8.90
N GLY A 187 -13.58 -3.52 8.08
CA GLY A 187 -14.20 -2.89 6.92
C GLY A 187 -13.24 -2.67 5.75
N ALA A 188 -12.07 -3.30 5.78
CA ALA A 188 -11.04 -3.21 4.76
C ALA A 188 -10.74 -4.58 4.14
N TRP A 189 -10.08 -4.54 2.98
CA TRP A 189 -9.52 -5.71 2.35
C TRP A 189 -8.03 -5.49 2.04
N GLY A 190 -7.27 -6.57 1.92
CA GLY A 190 -5.86 -6.51 1.51
C GLY A 190 -5.33 -7.81 0.92
N ASN A 191 -4.27 -7.69 0.12
CA ASN A 191 -3.59 -8.85 -0.48
C ASN A 191 -2.83 -9.64 0.59
N VAL A 192 -2.87 -10.96 0.51
CA VAL A 192 -2.02 -11.85 1.29
C VAL A 192 -1.32 -12.82 0.30
N PRO A 193 0.01 -12.98 0.34
CA PRO A 193 0.97 -12.27 1.19
C PRO A 193 1.03 -10.78 0.87
N SER A 194 1.57 -10.01 1.81
CA SER A 194 1.73 -8.54 1.72
C SER A 194 3.20 -8.17 1.74
N GLY A 195 3.52 -6.88 1.81
CA GLY A 195 4.88 -6.38 1.99
C GLY A 195 5.32 -5.46 0.86
N GLU A 196 4.60 -4.36 0.69
CA GLU A 196 4.98 -3.28 -0.20
C GLU A 196 4.41 -1.96 0.33
N THR A 197 4.98 -0.86 -0.14
CA THR A 197 4.36 0.46 -0.02
C THR A 197 4.44 1.16 -1.36
N TYR A 198 3.31 1.73 -1.80
CA TYR A 198 3.18 2.31 -3.13
C TYR A 198 2.42 3.63 -3.11
N ILE A 199 2.56 4.39 -4.20
CA ILE A 199 1.85 5.64 -4.43
C ILE A 199 1.53 5.78 -5.92
N ALA A 200 0.34 6.29 -6.23
CA ALA A 200 0.03 6.76 -7.58
C ALA A 200 0.63 8.17 -7.77
N PRO A 201 1.58 8.39 -8.69
CA PRO A 201 2.11 9.72 -8.96
C PRO A 201 1.02 10.70 -9.42
N LEU A 202 1.28 12.01 -9.30
CA LEU A 202 0.40 13.02 -9.85
C LEU A 202 0.37 12.92 -11.38
N GLU A 203 -0.83 12.89 -11.93
CA GLU A 203 -1.09 12.71 -13.35
C GLU A 203 -0.36 13.76 -14.19
N GLY A 204 0.26 13.33 -15.29
CA GLY A 204 0.92 14.24 -16.22
C GLY A 204 2.31 14.74 -15.80
N THR A 205 2.78 14.41 -14.59
CA THR A 205 4.05 14.94 -14.06
C THR A 205 5.25 14.06 -14.36
N ALA A 206 5.06 12.74 -14.52
CA ALA A 206 6.18 11.83 -14.63
C ALA A 206 7.00 12.01 -15.93
N THR A 207 8.32 12.03 -15.80
CA THR A 207 9.26 12.12 -16.92
C THR A 207 10.55 11.36 -16.66
N GLY A 208 11.16 10.85 -17.72
CA GLY A 208 12.43 10.13 -17.64
C GLY A 208 12.26 8.67 -18.04
N SER A 209 13.00 7.77 -17.40
CA SER A 209 13.00 6.36 -17.77
C SER A 209 13.32 5.43 -16.62
N VAL A 210 12.86 4.19 -16.75
CA VAL A 210 13.05 3.13 -15.76
C VAL A 210 13.42 1.82 -16.47
N VAL A 211 14.40 1.11 -15.92
CA VAL A 211 14.78 -0.23 -16.38
C VAL A 211 13.89 -1.26 -15.68
N VAL A 212 13.26 -2.13 -16.44
CA VAL A 212 12.52 -3.30 -15.97
C VAL A 212 13.35 -4.53 -16.31
N ASP A 213 13.98 -5.09 -15.28
CA ASP A 213 14.85 -6.26 -15.36
C ASP A 213 14.39 -7.40 -14.44
N GLY A 214 13.35 -7.17 -13.63
CA GLY A 214 12.76 -8.09 -12.67
C GLY A 214 11.90 -9.17 -13.32
N SER A 215 10.63 -8.82 -13.44
CA SER A 215 9.57 -9.65 -14.01
C SER A 215 8.43 -8.75 -14.49
N ILE A 216 7.60 -9.32 -15.35
CA ILE A 216 6.34 -8.76 -15.83
C ILE A 216 5.28 -9.86 -15.74
N PRO A 217 3.97 -9.57 -15.93
CA PRO A 217 2.93 -10.58 -15.80
C PRO A 217 3.21 -11.82 -16.67
N GLY A 218 3.37 -12.96 -16.01
CA GLY A 218 3.64 -14.27 -16.62
C GLY A 218 5.07 -14.49 -17.13
N LEU A 219 6.02 -13.59 -16.85
CA LEU A 219 7.41 -13.72 -17.34
C LEU A 219 8.43 -13.16 -16.36
N VAL A 220 9.38 -13.98 -15.93
CA VAL A 220 10.62 -13.51 -15.28
C VAL A 220 11.60 -13.09 -16.37
N ILE A 221 12.16 -11.89 -16.27
CA ILE A 221 13.09 -11.36 -17.27
C ILE A 221 14.46 -11.99 -17.06
N GLY A 222 14.99 -12.61 -18.12
CA GLY A 222 16.32 -13.21 -18.12
C GLY A 222 17.44 -12.17 -18.28
N PRO A 223 18.70 -12.52 -17.93
CA PRO A 223 19.84 -11.62 -18.11
C PRO A 223 19.97 -11.11 -19.56
N GLY A 224 20.12 -9.80 -19.74
CA GLY A 224 20.26 -9.16 -21.05
C GLY A 224 18.95 -9.02 -21.84
N GLN A 225 17.80 -9.27 -21.21
CA GLN A 225 16.47 -9.12 -21.80
C GLN A 225 15.67 -7.96 -21.18
N GLU A 226 16.32 -7.11 -20.38
CA GLU A 226 15.69 -5.94 -19.77
C GLU A 226 15.05 -5.03 -20.81
N ILE A 227 13.99 -4.34 -20.39
CA ILE A 227 13.37 -3.28 -21.18
C ILE A 227 13.48 -1.97 -20.43
N VAL A 228 13.70 -0.89 -21.16
CA VAL A 228 13.66 0.48 -20.64
C VAL A 228 12.35 1.11 -21.07
N LEU A 229 11.58 1.57 -20.10
CA LEU A 229 10.36 2.33 -20.33
C LEU A 229 10.69 3.81 -20.23
N HIS A 230 10.30 4.58 -21.25
CA HIS A 230 10.46 6.03 -21.29
C HIS A 230 9.11 6.70 -21.08
N PHE A 231 9.07 7.70 -20.20
CA PHE A 231 7.88 8.44 -19.82
C PHE A 231 7.99 9.92 -20.18
N GLN A 232 6.90 10.47 -20.71
CA GLN A 232 6.74 11.89 -20.97
C GLN A 232 5.32 12.31 -20.63
N TYR A 233 5.16 13.40 -19.87
CA TYR A 233 3.86 13.89 -19.41
C TYR A 233 3.02 12.80 -18.74
N GLY A 234 3.63 12.04 -17.81
CA GLY A 234 2.96 10.98 -17.07
C GLY A 234 2.66 9.71 -17.87
N ARG A 235 3.13 9.61 -19.12
CA ARG A 235 2.73 8.53 -20.04
C ARG A 235 3.91 7.84 -20.70
N LEU A 236 3.77 6.53 -20.89
CA LEU A 236 4.70 5.72 -21.67
C LEU A 236 4.78 6.26 -23.11
N SER A 237 5.97 6.72 -23.49
CA SER A 237 6.26 7.26 -24.81
C SER A 237 7.03 6.28 -25.69
N ARG A 238 7.87 5.42 -25.09
CA ARG A 238 8.69 4.43 -25.80
C ARG A 238 9.09 3.27 -24.90
N MET A 239 9.20 2.08 -25.48
CA MET A 239 9.86 0.91 -24.89
C MET A 239 11.14 0.63 -25.66
N GLU A 240 12.21 0.26 -24.96
CA GLU A 240 13.51 -0.03 -25.56
C GLU A 240 14.11 -1.32 -25.00
N PRO A 241 14.39 -2.33 -25.85
CA PRO A 241 14.08 -2.41 -27.28
C PRO A 241 12.58 -2.61 -27.56
N GLU A 242 12.04 -1.91 -28.57
CA GLU A 242 10.60 -1.96 -28.92
C GLU A 242 10.17 -3.35 -29.43
N ASP A 243 11.00 -4.00 -30.24
CA ASP A 243 10.73 -5.34 -30.81
C ASP A 243 11.34 -6.49 -29.98
N GLY A 244 11.80 -6.18 -28.76
CA GLY A 244 12.38 -7.17 -27.84
C GLY A 244 11.39 -8.29 -27.49
N PRO A 245 11.88 -9.48 -27.09
CA PRO A 245 11.00 -10.57 -26.67
C PRO A 245 10.07 -10.18 -25.50
N VAL A 246 10.59 -9.43 -24.53
CA VAL A 246 9.83 -8.95 -23.36
C VAL A 246 8.79 -7.89 -23.77
N ALA A 247 9.18 -6.92 -24.61
CA ALA A 247 8.25 -5.90 -25.12
C ALA A 247 7.11 -6.52 -25.96
N ARG A 248 7.41 -7.54 -26.78
CA ARG A 248 6.40 -8.32 -27.50
C ARG A 248 5.47 -9.07 -26.55
N HIS A 249 6.01 -9.76 -25.55
CA HIS A 249 5.19 -10.44 -24.53
C HIS A 249 4.23 -9.47 -23.85
N LEU A 250 4.71 -8.29 -23.42
CA LEU A 250 3.89 -7.26 -22.79
C LEU A 250 2.81 -6.73 -23.75
N ALA A 251 3.20 -6.44 -24.99
CA ALA A 251 2.30 -5.96 -26.03
C ALA A 251 1.16 -6.95 -26.29
N GLU A 252 1.47 -8.25 -26.30
CA GLU A 252 0.53 -9.31 -26.61
C GLU A 252 -0.37 -9.69 -25.43
N THR A 253 0.19 -9.77 -24.23
CA THR A 253 -0.52 -10.32 -23.06
C THR A 253 -1.25 -9.25 -22.24
N GLN A 254 -0.71 -8.02 -22.18
CA GLN A 254 -1.28 -6.96 -21.33
C GLN A 254 -1.88 -5.82 -22.16
N ILE A 255 -1.16 -5.31 -23.17
CA ILE A 255 -1.54 -4.08 -23.87
C ILE A 255 -2.55 -4.33 -25.02
N ARG A 256 -2.55 -5.53 -25.62
CA ARG A 256 -3.37 -5.86 -26.81
C ARG A 256 -4.84 -5.53 -26.61
N HIS A 257 -5.41 -5.88 -25.45
CA HIS A 257 -6.81 -5.63 -25.15
C HIS A 257 -7.13 -4.13 -25.13
N ALA A 258 -6.35 -3.35 -24.38
CA ALA A 258 -6.51 -1.90 -24.29
C ALA A 258 -6.48 -1.23 -25.67
N LYS A 259 -5.52 -1.61 -26.52
CA LYS A 259 -5.45 -1.12 -27.90
C LYS A 259 -6.66 -1.54 -28.74
N ALA A 260 -7.14 -2.77 -28.58
CA ALA A 260 -8.29 -3.28 -29.33
C ALA A 260 -9.60 -2.56 -28.98
N VAL A 261 -9.76 -2.14 -27.72
CA VAL A 261 -10.94 -1.36 -27.28
C VAL A 261 -10.77 0.15 -27.45
N GLY A 262 -9.64 0.61 -27.98
CA GLY A 262 -9.37 2.03 -28.21
C GLY A 262 -9.14 2.83 -26.92
N ASP A 263 -8.75 2.17 -25.83
CA ASP A 263 -8.34 2.84 -24.60
C ASP A 263 -7.10 3.68 -24.91
N LEU A 264 -7.15 4.98 -24.61
CA LEU A 264 -6.02 5.88 -24.81
C LEU A 264 -5.15 5.99 -23.56
N ASP A 265 -5.68 5.64 -22.38
CA ASP A 265 -5.10 5.84 -21.05
C ASP A 265 -4.27 4.66 -20.53
N TRP A 266 -4.23 3.54 -21.25
CA TRP A 266 -3.42 2.37 -20.90
C TRP A 266 -1.93 2.67 -20.65
N GLY A 267 -1.38 3.73 -21.25
CA GLY A 267 0.01 4.13 -21.11
C GLY A 267 0.30 5.05 -19.93
N ASN A 268 -0.69 5.40 -19.11
CA ASN A 268 -0.49 6.23 -17.91
C ASN A 268 0.43 5.52 -16.88
N LEU A 269 1.34 6.26 -16.24
CA LEU A 269 2.09 5.75 -15.09
C LEU A 269 1.16 5.73 -13.88
N ALA A 270 0.67 4.55 -13.53
CA ALA A 270 -0.40 4.36 -12.57
C ALA A 270 0.10 4.28 -11.13
N GLU A 271 1.28 3.69 -10.92
CA GLU A 271 1.82 3.35 -9.62
C GLU A 271 3.34 3.35 -9.66
N ILE A 272 3.95 3.73 -8.54
CA ILE A 272 5.32 3.39 -8.19
C ILE A 272 5.30 2.78 -6.79
N GLY A 273 5.87 1.59 -6.65
CA GLY A 273 5.92 0.86 -5.38
C GLY A 273 7.28 0.24 -5.08
N VAL A 274 7.48 -0.13 -3.83
CA VAL A 274 8.69 -0.80 -3.33
C VAL A 274 8.28 -2.06 -2.60
N GLY A 275 8.88 -3.19 -2.99
CA GLY A 275 8.72 -4.47 -2.33
C GLY A 275 9.57 -4.57 -1.07
N LEU A 276 8.98 -5.12 -0.01
CA LEU A 276 9.53 -5.18 1.35
C LEU A 276 9.39 -6.56 2.01
N ASN A 277 8.70 -7.51 1.38
CA ASN A 277 8.54 -8.88 1.89
C ASN A 277 9.83 -9.70 1.72
N PRO A 278 10.54 -10.05 2.82
CA PRO A 278 11.79 -10.80 2.74
C PRO A 278 11.60 -12.29 2.41
N ALA A 279 10.39 -12.83 2.53
CA ALA A 279 10.12 -14.24 2.22
C ALA A 279 10.08 -14.52 0.71
N VAL A 280 9.88 -13.48 -0.12
CA VAL A 280 9.90 -13.63 -1.58
C VAL A 280 11.35 -13.62 -2.08
N GLU A 281 12.00 -14.78 -2.03
CA GLU A 281 13.41 -14.93 -2.41
C GLU A 281 13.65 -14.93 -3.94
N GLY A 282 12.61 -15.20 -4.73
CA GLY A 282 12.71 -15.32 -6.18
C GLY A 282 11.46 -14.86 -6.90
N LEU A 283 11.67 -14.19 -8.04
CA LEU A 283 10.57 -13.77 -8.90
C LEU A 283 10.05 -14.94 -9.73
N THR A 284 8.74 -14.92 -10.01
CA THR A 284 8.01 -16.04 -10.62
C THR A 284 7.22 -15.63 -11.86
N GLY A 285 7.07 -14.33 -12.11
CA GLY A 285 6.12 -13.77 -13.07
C GLY A 285 4.71 -13.61 -12.50
N ASN A 286 4.48 -13.93 -11.22
CA ASN A 286 3.22 -13.66 -10.54
C ASN A 286 3.31 -12.30 -9.82
N MET A 287 2.64 -11.28 -10.35
CA MET A 287 2.75 -9.92 -9.82
C MET A 287 2.30 -9.80 -8.36
N LEU A 288 1.30 -10.58 -7.93
CA LEU A 288 0.87 -10.64 -6.52
C LEU A 288 2.05 -10.89 -5.56
N LEU A 289 3.04 -11.66 -5.99
CA LEU A 289 4.21 -12.03 -5.20
C LEU A 289 5.41 -11.14 -5.54
N ASP A 290 5.68 -10.98 -6.82
CA ASP A 290 6.91 -10.35 -7.32
C ASP A 290 7.00 -8.86 -6.97
N GLU A 291 5.88 -8.12 -6.97
CA GLU A 291 5.83 -6.69 -6.60
C GLU A 291 6.17 -6.47 -5.11
N LYS A 292 5.96 -7.50 -4.28
CA LYS A 292 6.18 -7.45 -2.84
C LYS A 292 7.59 -7.82 -2.44
N ALA A 293 8.41 -8.33 -3.37
CA ALA A 293 9.71 -8.88 -3.03
C ALA A 293 10.66 -7.83 -2.44
N ALA A 294 11.22 -8.09 -1.25
CA ALA A 294 12.24 -7.22 -0.69
C ALA A 294 13.41 -7.06 -1.67
N GLY A 295 13.86 -5.82 -1.91
CA GLY A 295 14.92 -5.56 -2.88
C GLY A 295 14.43 -5.14 -4.27
N THR A 296 13.12 -5.12 -4.50
CA THR A 296 12.52 -4.69 -5.76
C THR A 296 11.78 -3.36 -5.61
N ALA A 297 11.57 -2.71 -6.74
CA ALA A 297 10.54 -1.72 -6.92
C ALA A 297 9.71 -2.11 -8.14
N HIS A 298 8.57 -1.47 -8.34
CA HIS A 298 7.76 -1.65 -9.53
C HIS A 298 7.17 -0.33 -10.00
N VAL A 299 6.85 -0.31 -11.29
CA VAL A 299 6.01 0.71 -11.89
C VAL A 299 4.81 0.04 -12.53
N ALA A 300 3.64 0.66 -12.48
CA ALA A 300 2.46 0.15 -13.15
C ALA A 300 2.04 1.03 -14.33
N LEU A 301 1.56 0.38 -15.41
CA LEU A 301 0.89 1.05 -16.51
C LEU A 301 -0.63 0.93 -16.39
N GLY A 302 -1.36 2.02 -16.68
CA GLY A 302 -2.81 2.03 -16.82
C GLY A 302 -3.55 2.79 -15.72
N SER A 303 -4.51 2.14 -15.08
CA SER A 303 -5.48 2.77 -14.18
C SER A 303 -4.86 3.11 -12.82
N SER A 304 -4.91 4.38 -12.43
CA SER A 304 -4.54 4.87 -11.08
C SER A 304 -5.76 5.15 -10.20
N PHE A 305 -6.98 5.02 -10.75
CA PHE A 305 -8.23 5.39 -10.07
C PHE A 305 -8.42 4.73 -8.70
N PHE A 306 -8.17 3.42 -8.63
CA PHE A 306 -8.27 2.64 -7.39
C PHE A 306 -7.06 2.79 -6.47
N LEU A 307 -6.13 3.71 -6.78
CA LEU A 307 -4.88 3.96 -6.05
C LEU A 307 -4.81 5.40 -5.52
N GLY A 308 -5.88 6.17 -5.68
CA GLY A 308 -5.95 7.59 -5.32
C GLY A 308 -5.69 8.56 -6.47
N GLY A 309 -5.43 8.03 -7.68
CA GLY A 309 -5.34 8.79 -8.91
C GLY A 309 -6.68 9.08 -9.58
N THR A 310 -6.62 9.78 -10.71
CA THR A 310 -7.82 10.19 -11.47
C THR A 310 -7.96 9.49 -12.82
N VAL A 311 -6.96 8.71 -13.25
CA VAL A 311 -6.98 8.04 -14.56
C VAL A 311 -7.63 6.67 -14.42
N GLN A 312 -8.66 6.44 -15.22
CA GLN A 312 -9.30 5.14 -15.39
C GLN A 312 -8.88 4.55 -16.73
N ALA A 313 -8.25 3.38 -16.70
CA ALA A 313 -7.84 2.63 -17.89
C ALA A 313 -8.35 1.19 -17.82
N SER A 314 -8.33 0.50 -18.95
CA SER A 314 -8.74 -0.90 -19.09
C SER A 314 -7.73 -1.91 -18.57
N ILE A 315 -6.53 -1.46 -18.19
CA ILE A 315 -5.46 -2.29 -17.64
C ILE A 315 -4.88 -1.66 -16.37
N HIS A 316 -4.26 -2.52 -15.57
CA HIS A 316 -3.29 -2.17 -14.55
C HIS A 316 -2.19 -3.23 -14.63
N CYS A 317 -0.96 -2.82 -14.94
CA CYS A 317 0.11 -3.74 -15.29
C CYS A 317 1.40 -3.39 -14.57
N ASP A 318 1.70 -4.13 -13.51
CA ASP A 318 2.92 -4.03 -12.71
C ASP A 318 4.14 -4.57 -13.46
N LEU A 319 5.26 -3.85 -13.33
CA LEU A 319 6.52 -4.14 -14.01
C LEU A 319 7.65 -4.00 -12.99
N VAL A 320 8.25 -5.12 -12.62
CA VAL A 320 9.17 -5.22 -11.47
C VAL A 320 10.61 -4.99 -11.92
N THR A 321 11.35 -4.25 -11.10
CA THR A 321 12.79 -3.94 -11.25
C THR A 321 13.56 -4.26 -9.98
N ARG A 322 14.82 -4.68 -10.13
CA ARG A 322 15.69 -5.08 -9.01
C ARG A 322 16.68 -3.98 -8.64
N GLY A 323 17.12 -3.97 -7.37
CA GLY A 323 18.29 -3.21 -6.92
C GLY A 323 18.17 -1.70 -7.10
N THR A 324 16.95 -1.18 -6.95
CA THR A 324 16.60 0.20 -7.24
C THR A 324 17.05 1.18 -6.16
N GLY A 325 17.20 2.44 -6.53
CA GLY A 325 17.28 3.56 -5.60
C GLY A 325 16.00 4.37 -5.65
N LEU A 326 15.59 4.93 -4.51
CA LEU A 326 14.47 5.86 -4.43
C LEU A 326 14.87 7.08 -3.63
N LEU A 327 14.74 8.26 -4.24
CA LEU A 327 14.84 9.53 -3.56
C LEU A 327 13.45 10.15 -3.41
N VAL A 328 13.20 10.80 -2.28
CA VAL A 328 12.03 11.64 -2.06
C VAL A 328 12.51 13.01 -1.61
N ASP A 329 12.13 14.06 -2.34
CA ASP A 329 12.65 15.42 -2.17
C ASP A 329 14.20 15.48 -2.09
N GLY A 330 14.85 14.67 -2.92
CA GLY A 330 16.31 14.56 -2.99
C GLY A 330 16.97 13.78 -1.85
N ARG A 331 16.21 13.20 -0.92
CA ARG A 331 16.71 12.39 0.20
C ARG A 331 16.57 10.92 -0.11
N THR A 332 17.61 10.13 0.16
CA THR A 332 17.59 8.69 -0.07
C THR A 332 16.65 7.98 0.89
N VAL A 333 15.69 7.25 0.33
CA VAL A 333 14.74 6.40 1.08
C VAL A 333 15.00 4.93 0.79
N VAL A 334 15.42 4.59 -0.43
CA VAL A 334 15.88 3.25 -0.81
C VAL A 334 17.23 3.36 -1.50
N GLU A 335 18.18 2.51 -1.14
CA GLU A 335 19.50 2.41 -1.75
C GLU A 335 19.83 0.96 -2.10
N GLY A 336 19.98 0.68 -3.41
CA GLY A 336 20.34 -0.65 -3.88
C GLY A 336 19.34 -1.74 -3.48
N GLY A 337 18.05 -1.42 -3.48
CA GLY A 337 16.95 -2.28 -3.05
C GLY A 337 16.76 -2.37 -1.53
N ARG A 338 17.53 -1.64 -0.73
CA ARG A 338 17.41 -1.68 0.74
C ARG A 338 16.82 -0.39 1.25
N LEU A 339 15.88 -0.49 2.19
CA LEU A 339 15.37 0.68 2.91
C LEU A 339 16.54 1.39 3.60
N ALA A 340 16.70 2.67 3.28
CA ALA A 340 17.72 3.58 3.80
C ALA A 340 17.08 4.75 4.57
N TYR A 341 15.88 4.50 5.11
CA TYR A 341 15.10 5.48 5.85
C TYR A 341 15.84 6.00 7.10
N SER A 342 15.74 7.31 7.33
CA SER A 342 16.30 8.00 8.49
C SER A 342 15.18 8.77 9.17
N GLU A 343 14.86 8.40 10.41
CA GLU A 343 13.80 9.05 11.18
C GLU A 343 13.99 10.57 11.27
N GLY A 344 15.23 11.05 11.42
CA GLY A 344 15.54 12.49 11.53
C GLY A 344 15.25 13.31 10.27
N ASP A 345 15.16 12.66 9.10
CA ASP A 345 14.78 13.33 7.86
C ASP A 345 13.27 13.55 7.78
N TRP A 346 12.48 12.64 8.35
CA TRP A 346 11.03 12.57 8.18
C TRP A 346 10.23 12.80 9.46
N HIS A 347 10.90 13.01 10.59
CA HIS A 347 10.31 13.35 11.87
C HIS A 347 11.13 14.45 12.56
N GLU A 348 10.63 15.69 12.50
CA GLU A 348 11.34 16.84 13.05
C GLU A 348 11.27 16.88 14.57
N HIS A 349 12.40 17.26 15.19
CA HIS A 349 12.40 17.74 16.56
C HIS A 349 12.03 19.23 16.58
N TYR A 350 11.03 19.62 17.38
CA TYR A 350 10.57 21.03 17.50
C TYR A 350 11.68 22.07 17.77
N LYS A 351 12.81 21.67 18.36
CA LYS A 351 13.95 22.56 18.61
C LYS A 351 14.65 23.00 17.33
N ASN A 352 14.54 22.22 16.25
CA ASN A 352 15.17 22.48 14.97
C ASN A 352 14.36 23.45 14.10
N VAL A 353 13.12 23.78 14.49
CA VAL A 353 12.28 24.74 13.76
C VAL A 353 12.95 26.13 13.71
N PRO A 354 13.27 26.67 12.53
CA PRO A 354 13.86 27.99 12.43
C PRO A 354 12.86 29.09 12.80
N VAL A 355 13.21 29.94 13.78
CA VAL A 355 12.32 31.02 14.25
C VAL A 355 12.11 32.09 13.19
N ALA A 356 13.18 32.48 12.51
CA ALA A 356 13.18 33.63 11.60
C ALA A 356 12.33 33.42 10.33
N SER A 357 12.15 32.17 9.90
CA SER A 357 11.40 31.82 8.68
C SER A 357 9.98 31.30 8.97
N SER A 358 9.58 31.19 10.24
CA SER A 358 8.31 30.58 10.62
C SER A 358 7.26 31.65 10.93
N SER A 359 6.24 31.74 10.07
CA SER A 359 5.08 32.64 10.24
C SER A 359 4.31 32.39 11.54
N TRP A 360 4.46 31.21 12.14
CA TRP A 360 3.86 30.82 13.42
C TRP A 360 4.38 31.65 14.61
N PHE A 361 5.53 32.32 14.47
CA PHE A 361 6.01 33.25 15.50
C PHE A 361 5.27 34.59 15.48
N SER A 362 4.74 35.00 14.33
CA SER A 362 3.88 36.19 14.21
C SER A 362 2.39 35.91 14.39
N ALA A 363 1.97 34.65 14.25
CA ALA A 363 0.58 34.24 14.43
C ALA A 363 0.06 34.53 15.84
N ARG A 364 -1.20 34.95 15.94
CA ARG A 364 -1.86 35.24 17.21
C ARG A 364 -2.82 34.13 17.61
N GLN A 365 -3.46 33.51 16.63
CA GLN A 365 -4.46 32.49 16.85
C GLN A 365 -4.17 31.24 16.05
N VAL A 366 -4.68 30.12 16.56
CA VAL A 366 -4.60 28.80 15.95
C VAL A 366 -5.95 28.10 16.01
N ALA A 367 -6.26 27.30 15.01
CA ALA A 367 -7.43 26.43 14.94
C ALA A 367 -7.06 25.07 14.34
N ARG A 368 -7.88 24.03 14.58
CA ARG A 368 -7.76 22.77 13.84
C ARG A 368 -8.13 22.98 12.38
N SER A 369 -7.43 22.32 11.46
CA SER A 369 -7.73 22.36 10.02
C SER A 369 -8.95 21.52 9.63
N GLY A 370 -9.30 20.52 10.44
CA GLY A 370 -10.26 19.46 10.12
C GLY A 370 -9.61 18.12 9.77
N ILE A 371 -8.29 18.09 9.52
CA ILE A 371 -7.54 16.83 9.41
C ILE A 371 -7.54 16.12 10.76
N GLN A 372 -7.81 14.81 10.70
CA GLN A 372 -7.95 13.99 11.91
C GLN A 372 -6.58 13.56 12.44
N ALA A 373 -6.47 13.56 13.76
CA ALA A 373 -5.33 13.01 14.48
C ALA A 373 -5.81 12.21 15.70
N VAL A 374 -5.04 11.20 16.06
CA VAL A 374 -5.32 10.28 17.18
C VAL A 374 -4.11 10.19 18.10
N ALA A 375 -4.34 9.79 19.34
CA ALA A 375 -3.25 9.41 20.24
C ALA A 375 -2.97 7.91 20.08
N ALA A 376 -1.69 7.57 19.92
CA ALA A 376 -1.22 6.21 20.09
C ALA A 376 -1.35 5.78 21.58
N PRO A 377 -1.30 4.47 21.89
CA PRO A 377 -1.38 3.98 23.27
C PRO A 377 -0.32 4.56 24.21
N ASP A 378 0.83 4.98 23.68
CA ASP A 378 1.92 5.63 24.41
C ASP A 378 1.76 7.15 24.55
N GLY A 379 0.64 7.71 24.08
CA GLY A 379 0.29 9.12 24.17
C GLY A 379 0.80 10.00 23.04
N ARG A 380 1.60 9.48 22.10
CA ARG A 380 2.09 10.28 20.96
C ARG A 380 0.96 10.63 19.99
N LEU A 381 0.96 11.86 19.47
CA LEU A 381 0.02 12.29 18.44
C LEU A 381 0.40 11.72 17.07
N GLN A 382 -0.59 11.18 16.36
CA GLN A 382 -0.47 10.71 14.99
C GLN A 382 -1.51 11.39 14.09
N ARG A 383 -1.10 11.86 12.91
CA ARG A 383 -2.01 12.24 11.81
C ARG A 383 -2.61 10.97 11.22
N LEU A 384 -3.92 10.93 11.05
CA LEU A 384 -4.56 9.83 10.31
C LEU A 384 -4.38 10.02 8.80
N LEU A 385 -3.98 8.94 8.13
CA LEU A 385 -3.89 8.83 6.69
C LEU A 385 -5.06 7.97 6.20
N ARG A 386 -5.84 8.51 5.27
CA ARG A 386 -7.00 7.82 4.68
C ARG A 386 -6.86 7.85 3.17
N SER A 387 -5.95 7.03 2.65
CA SER A 387 -5.69 6.95 1.21
C SER A 387 -6.92 6.47 0.45
N GLN A 388 -7.69 5.53 1.03
CA GLN A 388 -8.89 4.94 0.43
C GLN A 388 -9.90 4.53 1.50
N PRO A 389 -11.17 4.27 1.14
CA PRO A 389 -12.13 3.63 2.05
C PRO A 389 -11.56 2.34 2.66
N GLY A 390 -11.63 2.21 3.97
CA GLY A 390 -11.09 1.06 4.71
C GLY A 390 -9.57 1.05 4.90
N ARG A 391 -8.79 1.82 4.13
CA ARG A 391 -7.34 1.95 4.31
C ARG A 391 -7.04 3.14 5.20
N VAL A 392 -6.80 2.86 6.48
CA VAL A 392 -6.50 3.86 7.49
C VAL A 392 -5.15 3.54 8.13
N SER A 393 -4.18 4.43 7.92
CA SER A 393 -2.88 4.40 8.58
C SER A 393 -2.71 5.65 9.46
N ALA A 394 -1.60 5.75 10.19
CA ALA A 394 -1.31 6.86 11.06
C ALA A 394 0.20 7.18 11.10
N CYS A 395 0.54 8.46 10.94
CA CYS A 395 1.92 8.95 10.94
C CYS A 395 2.18 9.83 12.17
N PHE A 396 3.26 9.57 12.93
CA PHE A 396 3.62 10.38 14.10
C PHE A 396 3.98 11.82 13.73
N VAL A 397 3.50 12.77 14.53
CA VAL A 397 3.75 14.20 14.35
C VAL A 397 5.11 14.58 14.94
N GLY A 398 6.16 14.49 14.11
CA GLY A 398 7.55 14.65 14.52
C GLY A 398 8.07 13.49 15.38
N GLU A 399 9.26 13.66 15.96
CA GLU A 399 9.88 12.64 16.82
C GLU A 399 9.14 12.50 18.17
N GLN A 400 9.47 11.46 18.94
CA GLN A 400 8.77 11.08 20.18
C GLN A 400 8.40 12.25 21.08
N LYS A 401 9.34 13.14 21.42
CA LYS A 401 9.08 14.27 22.32
C LYS A 401 8.18 15.30 21.64
N THR A 402 8.42 15.59 20.37
CA THR A 402 7.59 16.50 19.58
C THR A 402 6.15 16.00 19.48
N ALA A 403 5.93 14.71 19.25
CA ALA A 403 4.59 14.11 19.16
C ALA A 403 3.81 14.16 20.48
N LEU A 404 4.50 13.99 21.63
CA LEU A 404 3.88 14.17 22.96
C LEU A 404 3.47 15.62 23.20
N LEU A 405 4.37 16.56 22.90
CA LEU A 405 4.07 18.00 23.03
C LEU A 405 2.95 18.44 22.06
N ALA A 406 2.91 17.87 20.85
CA ALA A 406 1.83 18.11 19.89
C ALA A 406 0.50 17.58 20.42
N ARG A 407 0.50 16.41 21.09
CA ARG A 407 -0.69 15.87 21.74
C ARG A 407 -1.23 16.83 22.79
N ASP A 408 -0.37 17.33 23.68
CA ASP A 408 -0.74 18.26 24.75
C ASP A 408 -1.42 19.52 24.19
N LEU A 409 -0.93 20.07 23.08
CA LEU A 409 -1.57 21.21 22.41
C LEU A 409 -2.88 20.83 21.73
N TYR A 410 -2.91 19.70 21.02
CA TYR A 410 -4.06 19.28 20.23
C TYR A 410 -5.30 19.03 21.10
N ASP A 411 -5.12 18.49 22.32
CA ASP A 411 -6.21 18.23 23.26
C ASP A 411 -6.92 19.49 23.77
N TRP A 412 -6.22 20.61 23.80
CA TRP A 412 -6.80 21.90 24.18
C TRP A 412 -7.41 22.68 23.00
N LEU A 413 -7.21 22.22 21.76
CA LEU A 413 -7.83 22.81 20.57
C LEU A 413 -9.26 22.30 20.37
N PRO A 414 -10.25 23.20 20.21
CA PRO A 414 -11.63 22.80 19.97
C PRO A 414 -11.78 21.96 18.68
N PRO A 415 -12.49 20.81 18.74
CA PRO A 415 -12.79 20.01 17.54
C PRO A 415 -13.62 20.76 16.49
N THR A 416 -14.35 21.80 16.91
CA THR A 416 -15.20 22.65 16.05
C THR A 416 -14.41 23.60 15.15
N GLY A 417 -13.07 23.64 15.26
CA GLY A 417 -12.23 24.55 14.46
C GLY A 417 -12.27 26.00 14.94
N GLU A 418 -12.70 26.24 16.18
CA GLU A 418 -12.68 27.57 16.79
C GLU A 418 -11.24 28.08 17.00
N TRP A 419 -11.06 29.38 16.76
CA TRP A 419 -9.77 30.05 16.90
C TRP A 419 -9.42 30.31 18.36
N VAL A 420 -8.25 29.84 18.79
CA VAL A 420 -7.72 30.01 20.16
C VAL A 420 -6.46 30.86 20.11
N ALA A 421 -6.30 31.80 21.05
CA ALA A 421 -5.06 32.55 21.20
C ALA A 421 -3.89 31.62 21.57
N ILE A 422 -2.79 31.69 20.84
CA ILE A 422 -1.64 30.77 21.01
C ILE A 422 -1.07 30.84 22.43
N ASP A 423 -0.97 32.03 23.02
CA ASP A 423 -0.42 32.17 24.38
C ASP A 423 -1.33 31.54 25.44
N ARG A 424 -2.66 31.61 25.23
CA ARG A 424 -3.63 30.94 26.10
C ARG A 424 -3.54 29.42 25.96
N LEU A 425 -3.37 28.94 24.73
CA LEU A 425 -3.18 27.52 24.45
C LEU A 425 -1.90 27.00 25.13
N ALA A 426 -0.78 27.70 24.94
CA ALA A 426 0.50 27.35 25.55
C ALA A 426 0.41 27.28 27.08
N SER A 427 -0.23 28.28 27.71
CA SER A 427 -0.45 28.29 29.16
C SER A 427 -1.29 27.11 29.65
N ARG A 428 -2.32 26.70 28.89
CA ARG A 428 -3.18 25.55 29.25
C ARG A 428 -2.45 24.21 29.11
N ALA A 429 -1.61 24.09 28.09
CA ALA A 429 -0.76 22.92 27.89
C ALA A 429 0.45 22.87 28.83
N GLY A 430 0.65 23.88 29.70
CA GLY A 430 1.80 23.93 30.61
C GLY A 430 3.13 24.18 29.90
N MET A 431 3.11 24.85 28.74
CA MET A 431 4.28 25.05 27.88
C MET A 431 4.63 26.53 27.76
N SER A 432 5.90 26.83 27.47
CA SER A 432 6.27 28.19 27.07
C SER A 432 5.70 28.53 25.68
N ALA A 433 5.37 29.81 25.49
CA ALA A 433 4.87 30.36 24.23
C ALA A 433 5.77 30.04 23.01
N GLY A 434 7.10 30.00 23.22
CA GLY A 434 8.07 29.66 22.18
C GLY A 434 8.11 28.17 21.83
N VAL A 435 7.97 27.28 22.82
CA VAL A 435 7.85 25.84 22.56
C VAL A 435 6.55 25.54 21.82
N ALA A 436 5.44 26.10 22.28
CA ALA A 436 4.14 25.90 21.64
C ALA A 436 4.16 26.32 20.15
N ARG A 437 4.74 27.47 19.81
CA ARG A 437 4.85 27.93 18.41
C ARG A 437 5.67 27.01 17.52
N ARG A 438 6.76 26.43 18.05
CA ARG A 438 7.58 25.47 17.30
C ARG A 438 6.83 24.17 17.05
N VAL A 439 6.11 23.67 18.05
CA VAL A 439 5.30 22.46 17.91
C VAL A 439 4.12 22.70 16.97
N LEU A 440 3.46 23.86 17.07
CA LEU A 440 2.38 24.24 16.15
C LEU A 440 2.86 24.37 14.70
N HIS A 441 4.09 24.87 14.47
CA HIS A 441 4.69 24.87 13.14
C HIS A 441 4.78 23.44 12.58
N ILE A 442 5.32 22.49 13.35
CA ILE A 442 5.37 21.08 12.92
C ILE A 442 3.96 20.53 12.72
N MET A 443 3.01 20.79 13.62
CA MET A 443 1.62 20.35 13.43
C MET A 443 1.00 20.92 12.14
N ALA A 444 1.43 22.10 11.70
CA ALA A 444 1.00 22.70 10.44
C ALA A 444 1.63 22.02 9.22
N ASP A 445 2.89 21.59 9.32
CA ASP A 445 3.55 20.77 8.29
C ASP A 445 2.88 19.40 8.13
N TYR A 446 2.04 19.00 9.09
CA TYR A 446 1.16 17.82 9.03
C TYR A 446 -0.30 18.18 8.73
N ASP A 447 -0.59 19.40 8.26
CA ASP A 447 -1.92 19.95 8.01
C ASP A 447 -2.91 19.82 9.19
N LEU A 448 -2.47 19.68 10.44
CA LEU A 448 -3.39 19.50 11.57
C LEU A 448 -3.99 20.81 12.07
N VAL A 449 -3.31 21.92 11.81
CA VAL A 449 -3.64 23.24 12.35
C VAL A 449 -3.45 24.35 11.34
N MET A 450 -4.18 25.44 11.53
CA MET A 450 -4.08 26.68 10.74
C MET A 450 -3.80 27.85 11.69
N ALA A 451 -3.11 28.87 11.19
CA ALA A 451 -2.74 30.07 11.94
C ALA A 451 -3.26 31.36 11.27
N ARG A 452 -3.50 32.39 12.09
CA ARG A 452 -3.75 33.77 11.64
C ARG A 452 -3.29 34.82 12.64
#